data_AF-A0A962AW15-F1
#
_entry.id   AF-A0A962AW15-F1
#
_cell.length_a   1.000
_cell.length_b   1.000
_cell.length_c   1.000
_cell.angle_alpha   90.00
_cell.angle_beta   90.00
_cell.angle_gamma   90.00
#
_symmetry.space_group_name_H-M   'P 1'
#
loop_
_entity.id
_entity.type
_entity.pdbx_description
1 polymer ?
#
loop_
_entity_poly.entity_id
_entity_poly.type
_entity_poly.pdbx_seq_one_letter_code
_entity_poly.pdbx_strand_id
1 'polypeptide(L)'
;MASLNGPLRVGIGGPVGSGKTALMEVLCKRLRERYEIAAITNDIYTKEDARILTEAGALGADRIMGVETGGCPHTAIREDASINLAAIADMRKKFPDLDIIL
;
A
#
# COMPACT_ATOMS: atom_id res chain seq x y z
N MET A 1 -2.28 -16.77 13.67
CA MET A 1 -3.74 -16.98 13.49
C MET A 1 -4.24 -15.75 12.77
N ALA A 2 -4.70 -15.88 11.53
CA ALA A 2 -5.21 -14.73 10.78
C ALA A 2 -6.38 -14.08 11.54
N SER A 3 -6.34 -12.76 11.67
CA SER A 3 -7.41 -11.96 12.29
C SER A 3 -8.78 -12.31 11.69
N LEU A 4 -9.81 -12.43 12.53
CA LEU A 4 -11.21 -12.64 12.10
C LEU A 4 -11.69 -11.59 11.09
N ASN A 5 -11.08 -10.41 11.10
CA ASN A 5 -11.44 -9.27 10.24
C ASN A 5 -10.45 -9.07 9.07
N GLY A 6 -9.44 -9.93 8.93
CA GLY A 6 -8.33 -9.74 8.00
C GLY A 6 -7.27 -8.73 8.50
N PRO A 7 -6.31 -8.34 7.63
CA PRO A 7 -5.25 -7.41 7.98
C PRO A 7 -5.80 -6.03 8.33
N LEU A 8 -5.10 -5.33 9.22
CA LEU A 8 -5.30 -3.90 9.44
C LEU A 8 -4.96 -3.14 8.16
N ARG A 9 -5.85 -2.24 7.73
CA ARG A 9 -5.67 -1.40 6.53
C ARG A 9 -5.43 0.03 6.99
N VAL A 10 -4.30 0.62 6.62
CA VAL A 10 -3.91 1.97 7.07
C VAL A 10 -3.68 2.86 5.85
N GLY A 11 -4.62 3.76 5.56
CA GLY A 11 -4.46 4.73 4.47
C GLY A 11 -3.60 5.92 4.88
N ILE A 12 -2.55 6.23 4.10
CA ILE A 12 -1.68 7.41 4.31
C ILE A 12 -2.08 8.51 3.32
N GLY A 13 -2.88 9.47 3.79
CA GLY A 13 -3.32 10.64 3.02
C GLY A 13 -2.52 11.91 3.32
N GLY A 14 -2.58 12.89 2.41
CA GLY A 14 -1.92 14.20 2.59
C GLY A 14 -1.61 14.92 1.27
N PRO A 15 -1.29 16.24 1.32
CA PRO A 15 -0.96 17.03 0.13
C PRO A 15 0.20 16.46 -0.71
N VAL A 16 0.30 16.87 -1.97
CA VAL A 16 1.47 16.56 -2.81
C VAL A 16 2.73 17.15 -2.15
N GLY A 17 3.81 16.36 -2.07
CA GLY A 17 5.07 16.77 -1.45
C GLY A 17 5.11 16.73 0.08
N SER A 18 4.04 16.29 0.77
CA SER A 18 4.02 16.24 2.25
C SER A 18 4.82 15.09 2.89
N GLY A 19 5.55 14.31 2.09
CA GLY A 19 6.37 13.20 2.59
C GLY A 19 5.64 11.87 2.83
N LYS A 20 4.49 11.62 2.18
CA LYS A 20 3.73 10.36 2.33
C LYS A 20 4.57 9.11 2.01
N THR A 21 5.25 9.11 0.86
CA THR A 21 6.09 7.99 0.41
C THR A 21 7.27 7.78 1.35
N ALA A 22 7.88 8.86 1.85
CA ALA A 22 8.95 8.79 2.84
C ALA A 22 8.48 8.21 4.19
N LEU A 23 7.27 8.58 4.65
CA LEU A 23 6.66 7.99 5.84
C LEU A 23 6.40 6.49 5.63
N MET A 24 5.83 6.13 4.49
CA MET A 24 5.53 4.74 4.14
C MET A 24 6.80 3.88 4.11
N GLU A 25 7.89 4.38 3.51
CA GLU A 25 9.20 3.71 3.49
C GLU A 25 9.69 3.40 4.91
N VAL A 26 9.67 4.39 5.79
CA VAL A 26 10.15 4.25 7.18
C VAL A 26 9.26 3.29 7.97
N LEU A 27 7.94 3.33 7.77
CA LEU A 27 7.01 2.40 8.40
C LEU A 27 7.26 0.96 7.92
N CYS A 28 7.41 0.75 6.61
CA CYS A 28 7.74 -0.56 6.06
C CYS A 28 9.01 -1.13 6.67
N LYS A 29 10.11 -0.35 6.67
CA LYS A 29 11.40 -0.79 7.21
C LYS A 29 11.34 -1.13 8.70
N ARG A 30 10.54 -0.40 9.49
CA ARG A 30 10.41 -0.63 10.94
C ARG A 30 9.46 -1.77 11.31
N LEU A 31 8.41 -2.00 10.51
CA LEU A 31 7.35 -2.96 10.85
C LEU A 31 7.59 -4.34 10.26
N ARG A 32 8.29 -4.44 9.12
CA ARG A 32 8.50 -5.72 8.40
C ARG A 32 9.22 -6.82 9.18
N GLU A 33 9.93 -6.47 10.25
CA GLU A 33 10.62 -7.45 11.11
C GLU A 33 9.68 -8.09 12.14
N ARG A 34 8.50 -7.50 12.37
CA ARG A 34 7.56 -7.90 13.43
C ARG A 34 6.18 -8.31 12.90
N TYR A 35 5.82 -7.83 11.71
CA TYR A 35 4.52 -8.02 11.11
C TYR A 35 4.65 -8.44 9.65
N GLU A 36 3.72 -9.27 9.22
CA GLU A 36 3.55 -9.57 7.81
C GLU A 36 2.86 -8.39 7.12
N ILE A 37 3.61 -7.64 6.31
CA ILE A 37 3.11 -6.41 5.70
C ILE A 37 3.20 -6.38 4.18
N ALA A 38 2.30 -5.59 3.59
CA ALA A 38 2.24 -5.25 2.17
C ALA A 38 2.01 -3.73 2.03
N ALA A 39 2.44 -3.17 0.89
CA ALA A 39 2.32 -1.75 0.57
C ALA A 39 1.56 -1.57 -0.75
N ILE A 40 0.52 -0.75 -0.74
CA ILE A 40 -0.25 -0.35 -1.93
C ILE A 40 -0.09 1.16 -2.13
N THR A 41 0.46 1.58 -3.26
CA THR A 41 0.67 3.00 -3.56
C THR A 41 -0.28 3.45 -4.66
N ASN A 42 -0.85 4.64 -4.51
CA ASN A 42 -1.76 5.22 -5.49
C ASN A 42 -1.07 6.38 -6.21
N ASP A 43 -0.93 6.25 -7.53
CA ASP A 43 -0.45 7.29 -8.42
C ASP A 43 -1.48 7.56 -9.52
N ILE A 44 -1.53 8.79 -10.03
CA ILE A 44 -2.58 9.19 -10.99
C ILE A 44 -2.34 8.52 -12.36
N TYR A 45 -1.11 8.55 -12.87
CA TYR A 45 -0.73 8.06 -14.21
C TYR A 45 0.59 7.27 -14.24
N THR A 46 1.16 6.98 -13.08
CA THR A 46 2.50 6.39 -12.94
C THR A 46 2.46 5.28 -11.89
N LYS A 47 3.62 4.64 -11.67
CA LYS A 47 3.86 3.75 -10.53
C LYS A 47 5.16 4.13 -9.83
N GLU A 48 5.40 5.43 -9.75
CA GLU A 48 6.68 5.96 -9.30
C GLU A 48 6.84 5.76 -7.80
N ASP A 49 5.78 5.93 -7.01
CA ASP A 49 5.83 5.64 -5.57
C ASP A 49 6.17 4.17 -5.30
N ALA A 50 5.58 3.22 -6.06
CA ALA A 50 5.93 1.79 -5.95
C ALA A 50 7.39 1.53 -6.34
N ARG A 51 7.90 2.20 -7.38
CA ARG A 51 9.31 2.10 -7.80
C ARG A 51 10.25 2.62 -6.72
N ILE A 52 9.98 3.81 -6.17
CA ILE A 52 10.74 4.43 -5.09
C ILE A 52 10.84 3.50 -3.89
N LEU A 53 9.72 2.94 -3.43
CA LEU A 53 9.71 2.02 -2.29
C LEU A 53 10.49 0.74 -2.56
N THR A 54 10.42 0.22 -3.79
CA THR A 54 11.15 -0.99 -4.20
C THR A 54 12.65 -0.72 -4.23
N GLU A 55 13.08 0.38 -4.86
CA GLU A 55 14.48 0.78 -4.96
C GLU A 55 15.07 1.14 -3.58
N ALA A 56 14.28 1.75 -2.70
CA ALA A 56 14.66 2.02 -1.31
C ALA A 56 14.76 0.75 -0.45
N GLY A 57 14.36 -0.42 -0.97
CA GLY A 57 14.33 -1.67 -0.25
C GLY A 57 13.37 -1.63 0.94
N ALA A 58 12.21 -0.98 0.80
CA ALA A 58 11.20 -0.87 1.85
C ALA A 58 10.65 -2.26 2.20
N LEU A 59 10.26 -3.04 1.19
CA LEU A 59 9.83 -4.43 1.26
C LEU A 59 10.37 -5.22 0.06
N GLY A 60 10.13 -6.53 0.01
CA GLY A 60 10.28 -7.29 -1.22
C GLY A 60 9.38 -6.70 -2.32
N ALA A 61 9.86 -6.66 -3.56
CA ALA A 61 9.13 -6.08 -4.69
C ALA A 61 7.75 -6.74 -4.90
N ASP A 62 7.63 -8.01 -4.55
CA ASP A 62 6.40 -8.79 -4.62
C ASP A 62 5.34 -8.36 -3.60
N ARG A 63 5.74 -7.60 -2.57
CA ARG A 63 4.92 -7.02 -1.49
C ARG A 63 4.53 -5.56 -1.69
N ILE A 64 4.97 -4.94 -2.80
CA ILE A 64 4.66 -3.56 -3.15
C ILE A 64 3.82 -3.58 -4.44
N MET A 65 2.64 -2.93 -4.40
CA MET A 65 1.73 -2.86 -5.54
C MET A 65 1.41 -1.40 -5.86
N GLY A 66 1.80 -0.96 -7.06
CA GLY A 66 1.40 0.33 -7.61
C GLY A 66 0.07 0.26 -8.34
N VAL A 67 -0.87 1.10 -7.91
CA VAL A 67 -2.21 1.26 -8.49
C VAL A 67 -2.31 2.61 -9.18
N GLU A 68 -2.74 2.57 -10.43
CA GLU A 68 -3.06 3.78 -11.20
C GLU A 68 -4.52 4.16 -10.95
N THR A 69 -4.76 5.29 -10.30
CA THR A 69 -6.10 5.72 -9.88
C THR A 69 -6.86 6.50 -10.95
N GLY A 70 -6.15 6.99 -11.97
CA GLY A 70 -6.67 8.01 -12.88
C GLY A 70 -6.85 9.36 -12.17
N GLY A 71 -7.57 10.28 -12.82
CA GLY A 71 -7.49 11.73 -12.56
C GLY A 71 -7.78 12.22 -11.14
N CYS A 72 -8.84 11.75 -10.47
CA CYS A 72 -9.23 12.27 -9.15
C CYS A 72 -8.79 11.32 -8.03
N PRO A 73 -7.70 11.59 -7.30
CA PRO A 73 -7.18 10.68 -6.28
C PRO A 73 -8.15 10.46 -5.12
N HIS A 74 -9.02 11.43 -4.83
CA HIS A 74 -10.04 11.29 -3.78
C HIS A 74 -11.09 10.23 -4.12
N THR A 75 -11.48 10.14 -5.39
CA THR A 75 -12.44 9.14 -5.87
C THR A 75 -11.96 7.73 -5.57
N ALA A 76 -10.70 7.44 -5.88
CA ALA A 76 -10.11 6.12 -5.69
C ALA A 76 -10.04 5.67 -4.22
N ILE A 77 -10.20 6.58 -3.24
CA ILE A 77 -10.12 6.25 -1.81
C ILE A 77 -11.42 6.56 -1.04
N ARG A 78 -12.43 7.17 -1.69
CA ARG A 78 -13.70 7.56 -1.04
C ARG A 78 -14.91 7.13 -1.85
N GLU A 79 -15.17 7.77 -2.98
CA GLU A 79 -16.41 7.58 -3.73
C GLU A 79 -16.43 6.24 -4.49
N ASP A 80 -15.29 5.82 -5.06
CA ASP A 80 -15.11 4.55 -5.74
C ASP A 80 -13.75 3.93 -5.37
N ALA A 81 -13.73 3.16 -4.29
CA ALA A 81 -12.53 2.46 -3.82
C ALA A 81 -12.30 1.11 -4.50
N SER A 82 -13.03 0.78 -5.58
CA SER A 82 -13.04 -0.57 -6.17
C SER A 82 -11.64 -1.05 -6.56
N ILE A 83 -10.80 -0.17 -7.11
CA ILE A 83 -9.44 -0.52 -7.53
C ILE A 83 -8.56 -0.84 -6.32
N ASN A 84 -8.64 -0.04 -5.24
CA ASN A 84 -7.93 -0.32 -4.00
C ASN A 84 -8.41 -1.60 -3.31
N LEU A 85 -9.72 -1.85 -3.32
CA LEU A 85 -10.29 -3.08 -2.77
C LEU A 85 -9.86 -4.33 -3.56
N ALA A 86 -9.74 -4.23 -4.88
CA ALA A 86 -9.21 -5.29 -5.72
C ALA A 86 -7.72 -5.55 -5.42
N ALA A 87 -6.91 -4.51 -5.33
CA ALA A 87 -5.50 -4.61 -4.95
C ALA A 87 -5.33 -5.27 -3.56
N ILE A 88 -6.14 -4.87 -2.58
CA ILE A 88 -6.17 -5.50 -1.25
C ILE A 88 -6.53 -6.99 -1.34
N ALA A 89 -7.53 -7.35 -2.16
CA ALA A 89 -7.94 -8.75 -2.34
C ALA A 89 -6.81 -9.59 -2.95
N ASP A 90 -6.11 -9.06 -3.95
CA ASP A 90 -4.98 -9.72 -4.60
C ASP A 90 -3.82 -9.93 -3.63
N MET A 91 -3.47 -8.91 -2.83
CA MET A 91 -2.41 -9.01 -1.83
C MET A 91 -2.75 -10.04 -0.75
N ARG A 92 -3.99 -10.09 -0.28
CA ARG A 92 -4.45 -11.10 0.69
C ARG A 92 -4.45 -12.51 0.13
N LYS A 93 -4.75 -12.67 -1.16
CA LYS A 93 -4.68 -13.97 -1.84
C LYS A 93 -3.23 -14.44 -1.97
N LYS A 94 -2.31 -13.52 -2.25
CA LYS A 94 -0.88 -13.81 -2.43
C LYS A 94 -0.16 -14.05 -1.10
N PHE A 95 -0.54 -13.34 -0.05
CA PHE A 95 0.05 -13.42 1.28
C PHE A 95 -1.07 -13.62 2.33
N PRO A 96 -1.47 -14.89 2.59
CA PRO A 96 -2.61 -15.20 3.48
C PRO A 96 -2.42 -14.76 4.94
N ASP A 97 -1.16 -14.65 5.37
CA ASP A 97 -0.79 -14.33 6.75
C ASP A 97 -0.57 -12.81 6.99
N LEU A 98 -0.96 -11.94 6.05
CA LEU A 98 -0.82 -10.49 6.22
C LEU A 98 -1.48 -9.98 7.51
N ASP A 99 -0.71 -9.24 8.30
CA ASP A 99 -1.15 -8.50 9.46
C ASP A 99 -1.57 -7.06 9.10
N ILE A 100 -0.82 -6.42 8.19
CA ILE A 100 -1.00 -5.00 7.85
C ILE A 100 -0.88 -4.77 6.33
N ILE A 101 -1.78 -3.94 5.80
CA ILE A 101 -1.65 -3.35 4.47
C ILE A 101 -1.55 -1.83 4.65
N LEU A 102 -0.41 -1.29 4.22
CA LEU A 102 -0.11 0.14 4.14
C LEU A 102 -0.51 0.69 2.77
#